data_AF-A0A0N4U5X4-F1
#
_entry.id   AF-A0A0N4U5X4-F1
#
_cell.length_a   1.000
_cell.length_b   1.000
_cell.length_c   1.000
_cell.angle_alpha   90.00
_cell.angle_beta   90.00
_cell.angle_gamma   90.00
#
_symmetry.space_group_name_H-M   'P 1'
#
loop_
_entity.id
_entity.type
_entity.pdbx_description
1 polymer ?
#
loop_
_entity_poly.entity_id
_entity_poly.type
_entity_poly.pdbx_seq_one_letter_code
_entity_poly.pdbx_strand_id
1 'polypeptide(L)'
;MSVTPPLSTVKNLIRQITGEKEGGSREKRIVACDRLCTLLMSRDITWEANFKWNLVLEDLFTIFSTRAERNFKKAVVKCVASVGFAMHSQYDQYIEILLKANKKAIELDGESHSEKERILILRSLSNSLRLIGSNSYESRIHPRVIEDLMTHINDYLNTNSSPSVLLPLLDICQMVANFFSSLFKKNFDDVVDFTIGWYVEPNQPKGVIKKCRKLLIDLKPFWLEVIPNAINFMNQFLDDTDSHIKDLYNENQDSEIAVEKICLLLQALATILNIVNSEPLNPSVVSFTKQIFVRVCKQLELIYTIEIADINYIFLFMKEVLWFALQISSSLDTLTISATMIIRMAAHPAADRLINISLISFFEKVLEKLPAEYLTQIFHFILDDQNIHTNMELVSVKNARAMSDFYSRLLLPKSLNTLQMAYKCVTNLLLGSISILKNYDCKEINYRALRHEEKCFLLLLKAFTDLAVIKNSFIAMMGLSPSLFTFLMVDLPIAEKWFINRHPVCHFGLLYLAKLHSEKQVKSLTIFFLQLWNRL
;
A
#
# COMPACT_ATOMS: atom_id res chain seq x y z
N MET A 1 -10.27 -43.57 24.61
CA MET A 1 -11.31 -44.34 23.91
C MET A 1 -11.55 -43.65 22.59
N SER A 2 -11.01 -44.17 21.48
CA SER A 2 -11.30 -43.63 20.16
C SER A 2 -12.73 -43.97 19.79
N VAL A 3 -13.51 -42.95 19.44
CA VAL A 3 -14.91 -43.14 19.02
C VAL A 3 -14.88 -43.34 17.52
N THR A 4 -15.15 -44.56 17.05
CA THR A 4 -15.39 -44.80 15.62
C THR A 4 -16.62 -43.99 15.22
N PRO A 5 -16.52 -43.13 14.19
CA PRO A 5 -17.65 -42.32 13.79
C PRO A 5 -18.70 -43.28 13.21
N PRO A 6 -20.01 -43.13 13.53
CA PRO A 6 -21.00 -43.95 12.87
C PRO A 6 -20.96 -43.54 11.41
N LEU A 7 -20.48 -44.41 10.51
CA LEU A 7 -20.43 -44.22 9.06
C LEU A 7 -21.76 -43.67 8.50
N SER A 8 -22.86 -44.05 9.17
CA SER A 8 -24.22 -43.55 8.96
C SER A 8 -24.35 -42.04 9.11
N THR A 9 -23.64 -41.42 10.05
CA THR A 9 -23.65 -39.97 10.31
C THR A 9 -23.03 -39.20 9.16
N VAL A 10 -21.84 -39.63 8.68
CA VAL A 10 -21.20 -38.99 7.52
C VAL A 10 -22.09 -39.11 6.29
N LYS A 11 -22.60 -40.32 6.00
CA LYS A 11 -23.52 -40.54 4.88
C LYS A 11 -24.79 -39.68 5.00
N ASN A 12 -25.38 -39.59 6.19
CA ASN A 12 -26.56 -38.76 6.42
C ASN A 12 -26.28 -37.27 6.21
N LEU A 13 -25.12 -36.76 6.65
CA LEU A 13 -24.73 -35.38 6.41
C LEU A 13 -24.50 -35.12 4.93
N ILE A 14 -23.83 -36.03 4.20
CA ILE A 14 -23.64 -35.91 2.75
C ILE A 14 -24.99 -35.89 2.03
N ARG A 15 -25.93 -36.78 2.36
CA ARG A 15 -27.29 -36.76 1.78
C ARG A 15 -28.05 -35.46 2.03
N GLN A 16 -27.87 -34.86 3.21
CA GLN A 16 -28.44 -33.54 3.51
C GLN A 16 -27.78 -32.44 2.66
N ILE A 17 -26.47 -32.52 2.44
CA ILE A 17 -25.71 -31.57 1.62
C ILE A 17 -26.08 -31.72 0.15
N THR A 18 -26.19 -32.93 -0.40
CA THR A 18 -26.50 -33.16 -1.83
C THR A 18 -27.95 -32.85 -2.19
N GLY A 19 -28.87 -32.95 -1.22
CA GLY A 19 -30.27 -32.58 -1.40
C GLY A 19 -31.18 -33.76 -1.74
N GLU A 20 -30.74 -35.00 -1.50
CA GLU A 20 -31.56 -36.21 -1.67
C GLU A 20 -32.81 -36.23 -0.76
N LYS A 21 -32.85 -35.38 0.27
CA LYS A 21 -34.08 -35.12 1.04
C LYS A 21 -34.74 -33.85 0.53
N GLU A 22 -35.83 -34.02 -0.22
CA GLU A 22 -36.73 -32.96 -0.67
C GLU A 22 -37.07 -31.99 0.48
N GLY A 23 -36.87 -30.68 0.26
CA GLY A 23 -37.29 -29.62 1.19
C GLY A 23 -36.22 -29.01 2.12
N GLY A 24 -34.94 -29.34 1.96
CA GLY A 24 -33.85 -28.75 2.74
C GLY A 24 -33.60 -27.27 2.41
N SER A 25 -34.06 -26.34 3.26
CA SER A 25 -33.72 -24.91 3.11
C SER A 25 -32.20 -24.72 3.03
N ARG A 26 -31.75 -23.72 2.26
CA ARG A 26 -30.34 -23.36 2.06
C ARG A 26 -29.52 -23.40 3.35
N GLU A 27 -30.06 -22.80 4.42
CA GLU A 27 -29.41 -22.72 5.72
C GLU A 27 -29.19 -24.10 6.32
N LYS A 28 -30.14 -25.03 6.17
CA LYS A 28 -29.96 -26.41 6.63
C LYS A 28 -28.80 -27.10 5.92
N ARG A 29 -28.61 -26.87 4.61
CA ARG A 29 -27.48 -27.45 3.86
C ARG A 29 -26.14 -26.87 4.31
N ILE A 30 -26.07 -25.56 4.57
CA ILE A 30 -24.86 -24.91 5.12
C ILE A 30 -24.56 -25.43 6.54
N VAL A 31 -25.57 -25.55 7.40
CA VAL A 31 -25.40 -26.12 8.75
C VAL A 31 -24.94 -27.57 8.69
N ALA A 32 -25.42 -28.36 7.71
CA ALA A 32 -24.92 -29.71 7.49
C ALA A 32 -23.44 -29.72 7.06
N CYS A 33 -23.00 -28.78 6.22
CA CYS A 33 -21.58 -28.58 5.90
C CYS A 33 -20.75 -28.28 7.16
N ASP A 34 -21.20 -27.36 8.01
CA ASP A 34 -20.46 -27.00 9.24
C ASP A 34 -20.34 -28.19 10.22
N ARG A 35 -21.42 -28.97 10.37
CA ARG A 35 -21.41 -30.21 11.16
C ARG A 35 -20.45 -31.25 10.58
N LEU A 36 -20.42 -31.41 9.26
CA LEU A 36 -19.50 -32.33 8.58
C LEU A 36 -18.05 -31.90 8.80
N CYS A 37 -17.73 -30.62 8.62
CA CYS A 37 -16.39 -30.08 8.90
C CYS A 37 -15.95 -30.33 10.34
N THR A 38 -16.83 -30.07 11.31
CA THR A 38 -16.55 -30.28 12.73
C THR A 38 -16.25 -31.75 13.03
N LEU A 39 -17.03 -32.66 12.44
CA LEU A 39 -16.81 -34.09 12.59
C LEU A 39 -15.46 -34.53 11.98
N LEU A 40 -15.17 -34.09 10.75
CA LEU A 40 -13.95 -34.46 10.03
C LEU A 40 -12.68 -33.93 10.69
N MET A 41 -12.74 -32.79 11.38
CA MET A 41 -11.59 -32.19 12.07
C MET A 41 -11.44 -32.66 13.52
N SER A 42 -12.32 -33.53 14.04
CA SER A 42 -12.21 -34.02 15.40
C SER A 42 -11.00 -34.94 15.57
N ARG A 43 -10.17 -34.66 16.57
CA ARG A 43 -8.96 -35.44 16.88
C ARG A 43 -9.25 -36.78 17.57
N ASP A 44 -10.45 -36.93 18.11
CA ASP A 44 -10.87 -38.12 18.86
C ASP A 44 -11.33 -39.28 17.96
N ILE A 45 -11.39 -39.02 16.65
CA ILE A 45 -11.95 -39.91 15.65
C ILE A 45 -10.83 -40.60 14.87
N THR A 46 -10.80 -41.93 14.95
CA THR A 46 -9.94 -42.77 14.11
C THR A 46 -10.75 -43.33 12.95
N TRP A 47 -10.35 -43.00 11.72
CA TRP A 47 -11.01 -43.46 10.50
C TRP A 47 -10.55 -44.86 10.12
N GLU A 48 -11.47 -45.69 9.64
CA GLU A 48 -11.14 -47.01 9.09
C GLU A 48 -10.26 -46.87 7.85
N ALA A 49 -9.27 -47.75 7.71
CA ALA A 49 -8.34 -47.73 6.56
C ALA A 49 -9.08 -47.84 5.21
N ASN A 50 -10.21 -48.56 5.17
CA ASN A 50 -11.01 -48.82 3.98
C ASN A 50 -12.22 -47.88 3.84
N PHE A 51 -12.24 -46.77 4.57
CA PHE A 51 -13.31 -45.78 4.42
C PHE A 51 -13.33 -45.26 2.97
N LYS A 52 -14.50 -45.28 2.33
CA LYS A 52 -14.64 -44.92 0.91
C LYS A 52 -14.62 -43.41 0.69
N TRP A 53 -13.46 -42.79 0.90
CA TRP A 53 -13.26 -41.34 0.76
C TRP A 53 -13.59 -40.83 -0.64
N ASN A 54 -13.30 -41.63 -1.68
CA ASN A 54 -13.55 -41.25 -3.07
C ASN A 54 -15.02 -40.94 -3.32
N LEU A 55 -15.94 -41.75 -2.77
CA LEU A 55 -17.39 -41.51 -2.90
C LEU A 55 -17.81 -40.21 -2.22
N VAL A 56 -17.22 -39.91 -1.05
CA VAL A 56 -17.48 -38.65 -0.35
C VAL A 56 -17.04 -37.46 -1.18
N LEU A 57 -15.85 -37.52 -1.77
CA LEU A 57 -15.31 -36.45 -2.61
C LEU A 57 -16.12 -36.29 -3.90
N GLU A 58 -16.49 -37.40 -4.56
CA GLU A 58 -17.35 -37.41 -5.75
C GLU A 58 -18.70 -36.73 -5.46
N ASP A 59 -19.38 -37.13 -4.38
CA ASP A 59 -20.66 -36.54 -3.98
C ASP A 59 -20.54 -35.02 -3.74
N LEU A 60 -19.46 -34.58 -3.09
CA LEU A 60 -19.21 -33.15 -2.85
C LEU A 60 -18.88 -32.40 -4.15
N PHE A 61 -18.13 -33.01 -5.07
CA PHE A 61 -17.77 -32.42 -6.36
C PHE A 61 -18.97 -32.26 -7.28
N THR A 62 -19.99 -33.12 -7.21
CA THR A 62 -21.22 -32.93 -7.99
C THR A 62 -21.83 -31.54 -7.77
N ILE A 63 -21.68 -30.97 -6.58
CA ILE A 63 -22.18 -29.63 -6.25
C ILE A 63 -21.41 -28.53 -6.97
N PHE A 64 -20.12 -28.72 -7.29
CA PHE A 64 -19.32 -27.71 -7.98
C PHE A 64 -19.85 -27.43 -9.38
N SER A 65 -20.32 -28.46 -10.10
CA SER A 65 -20.90 -28.34 -11.44
C SER A 65 -22.34 -27.82 -11.43
N THR A 66 -23.04 -27.81 -10.29
CA THR A 66 -24.43 -27.30 -10.21
C THR A 66 -24.53 -25.76 -10.28
N ARG A 67 -25.73 -25.23 -10.51
CA ARG A 67 -26.02 -23.78 -10.40
C ARG A 67 -26.23 -23.29 -8.95
N ALA A 68 -25.75 -24.04 -7.95
CA ALA A 68 -25.93 -23.67 -6.56
C ALA A 68 -25.25 -22.34 -6.19
N GLU A 69 -25.78 -21.68 -5.15
CA GLU A 69 -25.36 -20.35 -4.73
C GLU A 69 -23.91 -20.33 -4.21
N ARG A 70 -23.22 -19.21 -4.44
CA ARG A 70 -21.80 -19.01 -4.10
C ARG A 70 -21.45 -19.31 -2.64
N ASN A 71 -22.29 -18.91 -1.69
CA ASN A 71 -22.03 -19.13 -0.26
C ASN A 71 -22.11 -20.61 0.13
N PHE A 72 -23.05 -21.35 -0.45
CA PHE A 72 -23.16 -22.78 -0.21
C PHE A 72 -21.96 -23.52 -0.84
N LYS A 73 -21.56 -23.18 -2.07
CA LYS A 73 -20.35 -23.75 -2.69
C LYS A 73 -19.09 -23.49 -1.85
N LYS A 74 -18.96 -22.30 -1.24
CA LYS A 74 -17.86 -22.02 -0.29
C LYS A 74 -17.89 -22.94 0.94
N ALA A 75 -19.08 -23.30 1.45
CA ALA A 75 -19.19 -24.24 2.57
C ALA A 75 -18.76 -25.65 2.13
N VAL A 76 -19.16 -26.09 0.93
CA VAL A 76 -18.72 -27.38 0.36
C VAL A 76 -17.21 -27.43 0.17
N VAL A 77 -16.58 -26.35 -0.31
CA VAL A 77 -15.11 -26.23 -0.39
C VAL A 77 -14.44 -26.48 0.97
N LYS A 78 -15.02 -26.00 2.08
CA LYS A 78 -14.51 -26.29 3.43
C LYS A 78 -14.67 -27.77 3.79
N CYS A 79 -15.77 -28.41 3.39
CA CYS A 79 -15.96 -29.85 3.62
C CYS A 79 -14.89 -30.66 2.87
N VAL A 80 -14.66 -30.38 1.58
CA VAL A 80 -13.62 -31.06 0.79
C VAL A 80 -12.25 -30.87 1.45
N ALA A 81 -11.92 -29.66 1.88
CA ALA A 81 -10.68 -29.41 2.62
C ALA A 81 -10.58 -30.19 3.95
N SER A 82 -11.70 -30.32 4.66
CA SER A 82 -11.76 -31.09 5.92
C SER A 82 -11.60 -32.60 5.68
N VAL A 83 -12.04 -33.10 4.51
CA VAL A 83 -11.77 -34.48 4.09
C VAL A 83 -10.26 -34.68 3.90
N GLY A 84 -9.58 -33.74 3.24
CA GLY A 84 -8.11 -33.79 3.11
C GLY A 84 -7.40 -33.84 4.46
N PHE A 85 -7.87 -33.07 5.46
CA PHE A 85 -7.36 -33.15 6.83
C PHE A 85 -7.60 -34.53 7.48
N ALA A 86 -8.80 -35.09 7.34
CA ALA A 86 -9.13 -36.42 7.85
C ALA A 86 -8.30 -37.53 7.16
N MET A 87 -7.96 -37.34 5.88
CA MET A 87 -7.12 -38.21 5.07
C MET A 87 -5.61 -37.93 5.21
N HIS A 88 -5.14 -37.30 6.29
CA HIS A 88 -3.72 -36.92 6.41
C HIS A 88 -2.73 -38.10 6.24
N SER A 89 -3.12 -39.33 6.58
CA SER A 89 -2.28 -40.53 6.40
C SER A 89 -2.26 -41.08 4.97
N GLN A 90 -3.20 -40.62 4.13
CA GLN A 90 -3.40 -41.03 2.73
C GLN A 90 -3.54 -39.76 1.86
N TYR A 91 -2.75 -38.74 2.19
CA TYR A 91 -2.91 -37.40 1.63
C TYR A 91 -2.52 -37.33 0.14
N ASP A 92 -1.67 -38.26 -0.29
CA ASP A 92 -1.35 -38.55 -1.69
C ASP A 92 -2.59 -38.87 -2.50
N GLN A 93 -3.46 -39.77 -2.00
CA GLN A 93 -4.70 -40.13 -2.68
C GLN A 93 -5.66 -38.95 -2.76
N TYR A 94 -5.77 -38.17 -1.67
CA TYR A 94 -6.58 -36.95 -1.67
C TYR A 94 -6.11 -35.96 -2.74
N ILE A 95 -4.81 -35.67 -2.81
CA ILE A 95 -4.24 -34.78 -3.83
C ILE A 95 -4.50 -35.33 -5.23
N GLU A 96 -4.25 -36.61 -5.47
CA GLU A 96 -4.45 -37.24 -6.77
C GLU A 96 -5.89 -37.09 -7.27
N ILE A 97 -6.88 -37.29 -6.38
CA ILE A 97 -8.30 -37.13 -6.71
C ILE A 97 -8.61 -35.68 -7.11
N LEU A 98 -8.10 -34.69 -6.36
CA LEU A 98 -8.32 -33.28 -6.67
C LEU A 98 -7.63 -32.87 -7.98
N LEU A 99 -6.40 -33.34 -8.22
CA LEU A 99 -5.68 -33.06 -9.47
C LEU A 99 -6.38 -33.68 -10.67
N LYS A 100 -6.87 -34.92 -10.57
CA LYS A 100 -7.69 -35.55 -11.62
C LYS A 100 -8.98 -34.79 -11.89
N ALA A 101 -9.68 -34.35 -10.84
CA ALA A 101 -10.88 -33.54 -10.99
C ALA A 101 -10.58 -32.19 -11.68
N ASN A 102 -9.48 -31.53 -11.30
CA ASN A 102 -9.05 -30.29 -11.94
C ASN A 102 -8.65 -30.50 -13.41
N LYS A 103 -7.91 -31.57 -13.72
CA LYS A 103 -7.54 -31.92 -15.09
C LYS A 103 -8.76 -32.18 -15.97
N LYS A 104 -9.74 -32.94 -15.46
CA LYS A 104 -11.02 -33.16 -16.15
C LYS A 104 -11.74 -31.85 -16.42
N ALA A 105 -11.73 -30.91 -15.47
CA ALA A 105 -12.33 -29.60 -15.68
C ALA A 105 -11.55 -28.74 -16.70
N ILE A 106 -10.22 -28.91 -16.83
CA ILE A 106 -9.42 -28.29 -17.90
C ILE A 106 -9.78 -28.88 -19.27
N GLU A 107 -9.94 -30.20 -19.38
CA GLU A 107 -10.28 -30.85 -20.67
C GLU A 107 -11.67 -30.44 -21.20
N LEU A 108 -12.51 -29.88 -20.33
CA LEU A 108 -13.81 -29.30 -20.66
C LEU A 108 -13.73 -27.76 -20.87
N ASP A 109 -12.53 -27.15 -20.92
CA ASP A 109 -12.36 -25.70 -21.07
C ASP A 109 -13.00 -25.20 -22.38
N GLY A 110 -13.92 -24.25 -22.21
CA GLY A 110 -14.79 -23.69 -23.25
C GLY A 110 -16.14 -23.25 -22.65
N GLU A 111 -16.57 -23.89 -21.56
CA GLU A 111 -17.77 -23.52 -20.82
C GLU A 111 -17.45 -22.68 -19.57
N SER A 112 -18.15 -21.57 -19.34
CA SER A 112 -18.02 -20.75 -18.12
C SER A 112 -18.11 -21.55 -16.80
N HIS A 113 -18.71 -22.74 -16.83
CA HIS A 113 -18.84 -23.60 -15.67
C HIS A 113 -17.55 -24.33 -15.31
N SER A 114 -16.69 -24.68 -16.28
CA SER A 114 -15.42 -25.41 -16.05
C SER A 114 -14.45 -24.58 -15.21
N GLU A 115 -14.28 -23.30 -15.55
CA GLU A 115 -13.39 -22.38 -14.84
C GLU A 115 -13.82 -22.22 -13.37
N LYS A 116 -15.14 -22.07 -13.13
CA LYS A 116 -15.68 -21.96 -11.77
C LYS A 116 -15.44 -23.22 -10.95
N GLU A 117 -15.55 -24.38 -11.58
CA GLU A 117 -15.26 -25.67 -10.95
C GLU A 117 -13.78 -25.80 -10.57
N ARG A 118 -12.87 -25.48 -11.50
CA ARG A 118 -11.41 -25.42 -11.24
C ARG A 118 -11.08 -24.54 -10.04
N ILE A 119 -11.66 -23.33 -9.99
CA ILE A 119 -11.46 -22.41 -8.87
C ILE A 119 -11.89 -23.04 -7.53
N LEU A 120 -12.99 -23.78 -7.50
CA LEU A 120 -13.48 -24.42 -6.27
C LEU A 120 -12.61 -25.60 -5.85
N ILE A 121 -12.16 -26.41 -6.81
CA ILE A 121 -11.24 -27.54 -6.56
C ILE A 121 -9.91 -27.03 -6.00
N LEU A 122 -9.28 -26.06 -6.66
CA LEU A 122 -8.00 -25.52 -6.22
C LEU A 122 -8.10 -24.78 -4.87
N ARG A 123 -9.23 -24.11 -4.59
CA ARG A 123 -9.49 -23.55 -3.26
C ARG A 123 -9.63 -24.62 -2.18
N SER A 124 -10.21 -25.77 -2.52
CA SER A 124 -10.33 -26.90 -1.59
C SER A 124 -8.94 -27.45 -1.24
N LEU A 125 -8.05 -27.54 -2.23
CA LEU A 125 -6.67 -27.95 -2.03
C LEU A 125 -5.89 -26.94 -1.16
N SER A 126 -5.95 -25.64 -1.47
CA SER A 126 -5.30 -24.62 -0.65
C SER A 126 -5.81 -24.63 0.79
N ASN A 127 -7.14 -24.73 1.00
CA ASN A 127 -7.70 -24.80 2.33
C ASN A 127 -7.29 -26.06 3.08
N SER A 128 -7.16 -27.20 2.39
CA SER A 128 -6.67 -28.45 2.99
C SER A 128 -5.23 -28.30 3.48
N LEU A 129 -4.34 -27.77 2.65
CA LEU A 129 -2.95 -27.48 3.05
C LEU A 129 -2.89 -26.54 4.25
N ARG A 130 -3.77 -25.52 4.28
CA ARG A 130 -3.89 -24.63 5.43
C ARG A 130 -4.31 -25.37 6.70
N LEU A 131 -5.28 -26.27 6.61
CA LEU A 131 -5.74 -27.05 7.76
C LEU A 131 -4.65 -28.00 8.28
N ILE A 132 -3.91 -28.66 7.39
CA ILE A 132 -2.75 -29.49 7.75
C ILE A 132 -1.71 -28.65 8.51
N GLY A 133 -1.27 -27.54 7.92
CA GLY A 133 -0.25 -26.69 8.50
C GLY A 133 -0.67 -25.98 9.80
N SER A 134 -1.90 -25.46 9.86
CA SER A 134 -2.40 -24.76 11.06
C SER A 134 -2.62 -25.70 12.24
N ASN A 135 -2.70 -27.01 12.01
CA ASN A 135 -2.81 -28.02 13.05
C ASN A 135 -1.49 -28.73 13.37
N SER A 136 -0.38 -28.35 12.72
CA SER A 136 0.93 -28.99 12.86
C SER A 136 0.98 -30.45 12.38
N TYR A 137 0.30 -30.75 11.26
CA TYR A 137 0.26 -32.09 10.64
C TYR A 137 1.20 -32.20 9.44
N GLU A 138 1.93 -31.14 9.08
CA GLU A 138 2.86 -31.12 7.94
C GLU A 138 3.92 -32.23 8.03
N SER A 139 4.41 -32.55 9.23
CA SER A 139 5.39 -33.62 9.43
C SER A 139 4.83 -35.04 9.19
N ARG A 140 3.50 -35.17 9.10
CA ARG A 140 2.81 -36.43 8.79
C ARG A 140 2.61 -36.64 7.30
N ILE A 141 2.84 -35.60 6.49
CA ILE A 141 2.73 -35.69 5.04
C ILE A 141 4.10 -36.02 4.48
N HIS A 142 4.18 -37.09 3.69
CA HIS A 142 5.44 -37.49 3.08
C HIS A 142 5.92 -36.39 2.11
N PRO A 143 7.19 -35.93 2.18
CA PRO A 143 7.69 -34.81 1.39
C PRO A 143 7.45 -34.94 -0.12
N ARG A 144 7.64 -36.15 -0.67
CA ARG A 144 7.41 -36.47 -2.08
C ARG A 144 6.01 -36.08 -2.58
N VAL A 145 5.00 -36.19 -1.73
CA VAL A 145 3.61 -35.83 -2.07
C VAL A 145 3.49 -34.34 -2.36
N ILE A 146 4.21 -33.50 -1.60
CA ILE A 146 4.22 -32.05 -1.79
C ILE A 146 5.12 -31.66 -2.97
N GLU A 147 6.21 -32.40 -3.20
CA GLU A 147 7.04 -32.21 -4.40
C GLU A 147 6.24 -32.49 -5.68
N ASP A 148 5.57 -33.64 -5.75
CA ASP A 148 4.72 -34.02 -6.89
C ASP A 148 3.58 -33.01 -7.09
N LEU A 149 2.99 -32.50 -5.99
CA LEU A 149 2.00 -31.42 -6.05
C LEU A 149 2.60 -30.16 -6.70
N MET A 150 3.76 -29.71 -6.24
CA MET A 150 4.39 -28.50 -6.78
C MET A 150 4.72 -28.62 -8.26
N THR A 151 5.13 -29.80 -8.74
CA THR A 151 5.30 -30.06 -10.18
C THR A 151 4.00 -29.78 -10.95
N HIS A 152 2.87 -30.34 -10.51
CA HIS A 152 1.58 -30.09 -11.16
C HIS A 152 1.13 -28.63 -11.08
N ILE A 153 1.39 -27.96 -9.94
CA ILE A 153 1.04 -26.56 -9.78
C ILE A 153 1.87 -25.67 -10.71
N ASN A 154 3.16 -25.95 -10.88
CA ASN A 154 3.99 -25.22 -11.85
C ASN A 154 3.50 -25.43 -13.29
N ASP A 155 3.14 -26.66 -13.66
CA ASP A 155 2.54 -26.94 -14.98
C ASP A 155 1.24 -26.14 -15.18
N TYR A 156 0.40 -26.08 -14.15
CA TYR A 156 -0.83 -25.30 -14.19
C TYR A 156 -0.58 -23.80 -14.22
N LEU A 157 0.45 -23.28 -13.54
CA LEU A 157 0.83 -21.88 -13.66
C LEU A 157 1.24 -21.59 -15.10
N ASN A 158 2.21 -22.33 -15.65
CA ASN A 158 2.75 -22.13 -16.99
C ASN A 158 1.68 -22.18 -18.11
N THR A 159 0.62 -22.96 -17.92
CA THR A 159 -0.47 -23.10 -18.91
C THR A 159 -1.70 -22.24 -18.60
N ASN A 160 -1.73 -21.53 -17.47
CA ASN A 160 -2.89 -20.76 -17.06
C ASN A 160 -3.00 -19.44 -17.82
N SER A 161 -4.16 -19.21 -18.43
CA SER A 161 -4.55 -17.93 -19.05
C SER A 161 -5.66 -17.20 -18.29
N SER A 162 -6.24 -17.80 -17.24
CA SER A 162 -7.32 -17.16 -16.46
C SER A 162 -6.78 -16.37 -15.26
N PRO A 163 -7.08 -15.06 -15.17
CA PRO A 163 -6.77 -14.28 -13.97
C PRO A 163 -7.51 -14.79 -12.72
N SER A 164 -8.68 -15.43 -12.88
CA SER A 164 -9.47 -15.93 -11.76
C SER A 164 -8.94 -17.24 -11.19
N VAL A 165 -8.42 -18.12 -12.04
CA VAL A 165 -7.79 -19.40 -11.66
C VAL A 165 -6.41 -19.18 -11.06
N LEU A 166 -5.72 -18.09 -11.45
CA LEU A 166 -4.44 -17.72 -10.85
C LEU A 166 -4.53 -17.55 -9.34
N LEU A 167 -5.60 -16.91 -8.83
CA LEU A 167 -5.73 -16.61 -7.40
C LEU A 167 -5.60 -17.86 -6.50
N PRO A 168 -6.35 -18.95 -6.72
CA PRO A 168 -6.19 -20.15 -5.92
C PRO A 168 -4.87 -20.90 -6.19
N LEU A 169 -4.27 -20.82 -7.38
CA LEU A 169 -2.93 -21.38 -7.61
C LEU A 169 -1.89 -20.68 -6.71
N LEU A 170 -1.90 -19.34 -6.68
CA LEU A 170 -1.05 -18.56 -5.80
C LEU A 170 -1.38 -18.78 -4.32
N ASP A 171 -2.64 -19.07 -3.97
CA ASP A 171 -3.00 -19.49 -2.61
C ASP A 171 -2.37 -20.84 -2.24
N ILE A 172 -2.26 -21.80 -3.17
CA ILE A 172 -1.58 -23.08 -2.94
C ILE A 172 -0.08 -22.84 -2.72
N CYS A 173 0.58 -22.10 -3.62
CA CYS A 173 1.99 -21.74 -3.50
C CYS A 173 2.28 -21.09 -2.13
N GLN A 174 1.44 -20.15 -1.69
CA GLN A 174 1.59 -19.53 -0.38
C GLN A 174 1.48 -20.54 0.77
N MET A 175 0.55 -21.49 0.72
CA MET A 175 0.42 -22.49 1.79
C MET A 175 1.63 -23.42 1.82
N VAL A 176 2.15 -23.82 0.66
CA VAL A 176 3.37 -24.63 0.57
C VAL A 176 4.57 -23.84 1.11
N ALA A 177 4.72 -22.56 0.74
CA ALA A 177 5.77 -21.69 1.27
C ALA A 177 5.73 -21.58 2.80
N ASN A 178 4.54 -21.45 3.38
CA ASN A 178 4.37 -21.25 4.83
C ASN A 178 4.62 -22.52 5.66
N PHE A 179 4.18 -23.69 5.18
CA PHE A 179 4.17 -24.93 5.98
C PHE A 179 5.18 -25.98 5.50
N PHE A 180 5.66 -25.87 4.26
CA PHE A 180 6.61 -26.80 3.63
C PHE A 180 7.76 -26.02 2.98
N SER A 181 8.33 -25.06 3.72
CA SER A 181 9.29 -24.06 3.22
C SER A 181 10.51 -24.66 2.51
N SER A 182 11.07 -25.76 3.05
CA SER A 182 12.23 -26.45 2.45
C SER A 182 11.93 -27.02 1.06
N LEU A 183 10.69 -27.46 0.82
CA LEU A 183 10.25 -27.98 -0.48
C LEU A 183 9.89 -26.83 -1.43
N PHE A 184 9.23 -25.79 -0.91
CA PHE A 184 8.90 -24.60 -1.70
C PHE A 184 10.14 -23.92 -2.27
N LYS A 185 11.25 -23.89 -1.51
CA LYS A 185 12.51 -23.28 -1.93
C LYS A 185 13.01 -23.75 -3.31
N LYS A 186 12.77 -25.01 -3.68
CA LYS A 186 13.16 -25.57 -4.99
C LYS A 186 12.39 -24.97 -6.17
N ASN A 187 11.20 -24.42 -5.91
CA ASN A 187 10.27 -23.86 -6.90
C ASN A 187 10.14 -22.34 -6.77
N PHE A 188 10.97 -21.71 -5.93
CA PHE A 188 10.84 -20.29 -5.60
C PHE A 188 10.96 -19.41 -6.84
N ASP A 189 12.01 -19.63 -7.64
CA ASP A 189 12.29 -18.82 -8.82
C ASP A 189 11.15 -18.94 -9.86
N ASP A 190 10.65 -20.15 -10.13
CA ASP A 190 9.55 -20.38 -11.08
C ASP A 190 8.25 -19.67 -10.65
N VAL A 191 7.90 -19.78 -9.35
CA VAL A 191 6.69 -19.15 -8.81
C VAL A 191 6.83 -17.63 -8.84
N VAL A 192 8.02 -17.11 -8.55
CA VAL A 192 8.29 -15.67 -8.58
C VAL A 192 8.25 -15.12 -9.99
N ASP A 193 8.93 -15.75 -10.94
CA ASP A 193 8.98 -15.34 -12.35
C ASP A 193 7.57 -15.26 -12.93
N PHE A 194 6.79 -16.32 -12.72
CA PHE A 194 5.40 -16.36 -13.14
C PHE A 194 4.56 -15.26 -12.46
N THR A 195 4.71 -15.10 -11.14
CA THR A 195 3.95 -14.08 -10.38
C THR A 195 4.30 -12.67 -10.84
N ILE A 196 5.58 -12.41 -11.14
CA ILE A 196 6.07 -11.13 -11.66
C ILE A 196 5.49 -10.88 -13.05
N GLY A 197 5.50 -11.87 -13.95
CA GLY A 197 4.91 -11.75 -15.29
C GLY A 197 3.46 -11.24 -15.22
N TRP A 198 2.63 -11.86 -14.39
CA TRP A 198 1.26 -11.41 -14.16
C TRP A 198 1.12 -10.09 -13.41
N TYR A 199 2.15 -9.70 -12.64
CA TYR A 199 2.14 -8.46 -11.88
C TYR A 199 2.49 -7.23 -12.72
N VAL A 200 3.29 -7.43 -13.77
CA VAL A 200 3.71 -6.37 -14.71
C VAL A 200 2.90 -6.35 -16.01
N GLU A 201 1.99 -7.31 -16.20
CA GLU A 201 1.12 -7.37 -17.37
C GLU A 201 0.04 -6.26 -17.32
N PRO A 202 -0.17 -5.52 -18.42
CA PRO A 202 -1.26 -4.55 -18.55
C PRO A 202 -2.66 -5.14 -18.37
N ASN A 203 -3.66 -4.29 -18.08
CA ASN A 203 -5.08 -4.65 -18.04
C ASN A 203 -5.47 -5.76 -17.04
N GLN A 204 -4.65 -6.03 -16.03
CA GLN A 204 -4.95 -7.06 -15.03
C GLN A 204 -6.03 -6.62 -14.03
N PRO A 205 -6.93 -7.52 -13.60
CA PRO A 205 -7.90 -7.19 -12.57
C PRO A 205 -7.22 -6.78 -11.26
N LYS A 206 -7.74 -5.74 -10.60
CA LYS A 206 -7.20 -5.23 -9.31
C LYS A 206 -7.00 -6.32 -8.23
N GLY A 207 -7.86 -7.34 -8.23
CA GLY A 207 -7.74 -8.48 -7.32
C GLY A 207 -6.48 -9.33 -7.55
N VAL A 208 -6.06 -9.48 -8.81
CA VAL A 208 -4.84 -10.20 -9.21
C VAL A 208 -3.61 -9.41 -8.83
N ILE A 209 -3.55 -8.13 -9.21
CA ILE A 209 -2.45 -7.21 -8.84
C ILE A 209 -2.24 -7.23 -7.31
N LYS A 210 -3.32 -7.13 -6.52
CA LYS A 210 -3.24 -7.18 -5.05
C LYS A 210 -2.74 -8.53 -4.54
N LYS A 211 -3.13 -9.64 -5.17
CA LYS A 211 -2.71 -11.00 -4.78
C LYS A 211 -1.24 -11.25 -5.13
N CYS A 212 -0.80 -10.89 -6.33
CA CYS A 212 0.60 -11.00 -6.74
C CYS A 212 1.50 -10.19 -5.81
N ARG A 213 1.16 -8.91 -5.58
CA ARG A 213 1.88 -8.06 -4.63
C ARG A 213 1.96 -8.69 -3.23
N LYS A 214 0.84 -9.21 -2.73
CA LYS A 214 0.80 -9.85 -1.40
C LYS A 214 1.71 -11.09 -1.36
N LEU A 215 1.62 -11.97 -2.35
CA LEU A 215 2.46 -13.16 -2.41
C LEU A 215 3.94 -12.78 -2.44
N LEU A 216 4.35 -11.86 -3.32
CA LEU A 216 5.74 -11.41 -3.41
C LEU A 216 6.27 -10.90 -2.06
N ILE A 217 5.46 -10.11 -1.33
CA ILE A 217 5.81 -9.62 0.01
C ILE A 217 5.87 -10.76 1.04
N ASP A 218 4.89 -11.66 1.03
CA ASP A 218 4.82 -12.79 1.98
C ASP A 218 5.98 -13.79 1.75
N LEU A 219 6.53 -13.86 0.53
CA LEU A 219 7.70 -14.67 0.19
C LEU A 219 9.05 -14.02 0.57
N LYS A 220 9.02 -12.91 1.31
CA LYS A 220 10.22 -12.20 1.80
C LYS A 220 11.33 -13.10 2.34
N PRO A 221 11.09 -14.13 3.18
CA PRO A 221 12.17 -14.99 3.68
C PRO A 221 13.00 -15.63 2.58
N PHE A 222 12.36 -16.06 1.49
CA PHE A 222 13.04 -16.71 0.37
C PHE A 222 13.85 -15.71 -0.46
N TRP A 223 13.30 -14.51 -0.71
CA TRP A 223 14.02 -13.43 -1.39
C TRP A 223 15.35 -13.09 -0.70
N LEU A 224 15.36 -13.07 0.62
CA LEU A 224 16.56 -12.74 1.40
C LEU A 224 17.64 -13.82 1.32
N GLU A 225 17.28 -15.05 0.95
CA GLU A 225 18.25 -16.14 0.71
C GLU A 225 18.85 -16.09 -0.71
N VAL A 226 18.18 -15.44 -1.67
CA VAL A 226 18.62 -15.33 -3.07
C VAL A 226 18.69 -13.87 -3.55
N ILE A 227 19.39 -13.03 -2.77
CA ILE A 227 19.61 -11.60 -3.09
C ILE A 227 20.13 -11.36 -4.54
N PRO A 228 21.05 -12.15 -5.10
CA PRO A 228 21.48 -11.96 -6.49
C PRO A 228 20.32 -12.01 -7.49
N ASN A 229 19.37 -12.92 -7.30
CA ASN A 229 18.20 -13.05 -8.18
C ASN A 229 17.30 -11.80 -8.05
N ALA A 230 17.09 -11.30 -6.82
CA ALA A 230 16.36 -10.05 -6.60
C ALA A 230 16.98 -8.85 -7.32
N ILE A 231 18.31 -8.74 -7.28
CA ILE A 231 19.05 -7.68 -7.99
C ILE A 231 18.86 -7.82 -9.50
N ASN A 232 18.94 -9.04 -10.04
CA ASN A 232 18.74 -9.29 -11.47
C ASN A 232 17.35 -8.85 -11.95
N PHE A 233 16.28 -9.21 -11.23
CA PHE A 233 14.92 -8.76 -11.55
C PHE A 233 14.79 -7.23 -11.51
N MET A 234 15.30 -6.58 -10.45
CA MET A 234 15.25 -5.13 -10.35
C MET A 234 16.04 -4.45 -11.49
N ASN A 235 17.14 -5.04 -11.94
CA ASN A 235 17.89 -4.52 -13.08
C ASN A 235 17.11 -4.65 -14.39
N GLN A 236 16.47 -5.80 -14.63
CA GLN A 236 15.61 -6.00 -15.80
C GLN A 236 14.46 -4.98 -15.83
N PHE A 237 13.77 -4.76 -14.70
CA PHE A 237 12.72 -3.75 -14.64
C PHE A 237 13.22 -2.34 -15.00
N LEU A 238 14.46 -2.00 -14.62
CA LEU A 238 15.05 -0.71 -14.96
C LEU A 238 15.43 -0.62 -16.43
N ASP A 239 15.97 -1.69 -17.01
CA ASP A 239 16.30 -1.77 -18.44
C ASP A 239 15.03 -1.62 -19.30
N ASP A 240 13.96 -2.32 -18.94
CA ASP A 240 12.66 -2.24 -19.63
C ASP A 240 12.00 -0.87 -19.45
N THR A 241 12.10 -0.29 -18.24
CA THR A 241 11.60 1.07 -17.97
C THR A 241 12.33 2.10 -18.82
N ASP A 242 13.66 1.99 -18.96
CA ASP A 242 14.44 2.87 -19.84
C ASP A 242 14.02 2.74 -21.30
N SER A 243 13.72 1.53 -21.77
CA SER A 243 13.23 1.31 -23.13
C SER A 243 11.90 2.02 -23.34
N HIS A 244 10.92 1.77 -22.46
CA HIS A 244 9.59 2.38 -22.60
C HIS A 244 9.59 3.90 -22.44
N ILE A 245 10.45 4.47 -21.59
CA ILE A 245 10.59 5.93 -21.49
C ILE A 245 11.16 6.51 -22.79
N LYS A 246 12.15 5.86 -23.41
CA LYS A 246 12.69 6.31 -24.70
C LYS A 246 11.64 6.21 -25.80
N ASP A 247 10.86 5.13 -25.82
CA ASP A 247 9.79 4.96 -26.80
C ASP A 247 8.70 6.03 -26.62
N LEU A 248 8.35 6.36 -25.38
CA LEU A 248 7.42 7.44 -25.04
C LEU A 248 7.98 8.81 -25.46
N TYR A 249 9.26 9.08 -25.18
CA TYR A 249 9.91 10.35 -25.53
C TYR A 249 10.02 10.57 -27.04
N ASN A 250 10.26 9.49 -27.80
CA ASN A 250 10.36 9.55 -29.26
C ASN A 250 9.01 9.41 -29.98
N GLU A 251 7.89 9.33 -29.24
CA GLU A 251 6.54 9.13 -29.79
C GLU A 251 6.42 7.84 -30.65
N ASN A 252 7.21 6.81 -30.35
CA ASN A 252 7.29 5.58 -31.14
C ASN A 252 6.23 4.53 -30.78
N GLN A 253 5.54 4.71 -29.66
CA GLN A 253 4.54 3.79 -29.14
C GLN A 253 3.31 4.57 -28.68
N ASP A 254 2.15 3.91 -28.66
CA ASP A 254 0.96 4.42 -27.99
C ASP A 254 1.30 4.86 -26.56
N SER A 255 1.10 6.15 -26.29
CA SER A 255 1.45 6.78 -25.02
C SER A 255 0.73 6.15 -23.83
N GLU A 256 -0.52 5.71 -24.00
CA GLU A 256 -1.30 5.12 -22.92
C GLU A 256 -0.70 3.78 -22.49
N ILE A 257 -0.36 2.95 -23.48
CA ILE A 257 0.27 1.64 -23.25
C ILE A 257 1.67 1.79 -22.65
N ALA A 258 2.46 2.75 -23.15
CA ALA A 258 3.80 3.00 -22.63
C ALA A 258 3.77 3.48 -21.17
N VAL A 259 2.88 4.43 -20.85
CA VAL A 259 2.69 4.93 -19.48
C VAL A 259 2.26 3.80 -18.53
N GLU A 260 1.29 2.97 -18.94
CA GLU A 260 0.83 1.84 -18.13
C GLU A 260 1.98 0.87 -17.83
N LYS A 261 2.76 0.48 -18.85
CA LYS A 261 3.91 -0.42 -18.68
C LYS A 261 4.98 0.16 -17.76
N ILE A 262 5.33 1.44 -17.91
CA ILE A 262 6.28 2.13 -17.02
C ILE A 262 5.77 2.09 -15.58
N CYS A 263 4.49 2.39 -15.36
CA CYS A 263 3.89 2.37 -14.03
C CYS A 263 3.98 0.97 -13.38
N LEU A 264 3.65 -0.08 -14.13
CA LEU A 264 3.68 -1.46 -13.66
C LEU A 264 5.10 -1.92 -13.31
N LEU A 265 6.09 -1.59 -14.14
CA LEU A 265 7.50 -1.90 -13.89
C LEU A 265 8.03 -1.17 -12.65
N LEU A 266 7.74 0.13 -12.50
CA LEU A 266 8.12 0.90 -11.32
C LEU A 266 7.41 0.39 -10.05
N GLN A 267 6.15 -0.04 -10.16
CA GLN A 267 5.42 -0.68 -9.08
C GLN A 267 6.08 -1.99 -8.64
N ALA A 268 6.52 -2.82 -9.59
CA ALA A 268 7.26 -4.04 -9.32
C ALA A 268 8.61 -3.74 -8.64
N LEU A 269 9.36 -2.78 -9.18
CA LEU A 269 10.62 -2.32 -8.60
C LEU A 269 10.46 -1.85 -7.15
N ALA A 270 9.48 -0.98 -6.87
CA ALA A 270 9.18 -0.51 -5.52
C ALA A 270 8.78 -1.67 -4.58
N THR A 271 8.08 -2.68 -5.11
CA THR A 271 7.68 -3.86 -4.32
C THR A 271 8.90 -4.68 -3.92
N ILE A 272 9.83 -4.96 -4.84
CA ILE A 272 11.05 -5.71 -4.55
C ILE A 272 11.98 -4.92 -3.63
N LEU A 273 12.13 -3.61 -3.85
CA LEU A 273 12.88 -2.73 -2.93
C LEU A 273 12.36 -2.79 -1.50
N ASN A 274 11.03 -2.77 -1.31
CA ASN A 274 10.43 -2.93 0.01
C ASN A 274 10.71 -4.31 0.64
N ILE A 275 10.80 -5.36 -0.17
CA ILE A 275 11.11 -6.72 0.30
C ILE A 275 12.56 -6.80 0.79
N VAL A 276 13.51 -6.30 -0.02
CA VAL A 276 14.95 -6.35 0.31
C VAL A 276 15.36 -5.32 1.35
N ASN A 277 14.52 -4.32 1.63
CA ASN A 277 14.68 -3.41 2.76
C ASN A 277 14.41 -4.13 4.09
N SER A 278 15.41 -4.86 4.57
CA SER A 278 15.37 -5.67 5.78
C SER A 278 16.62 -5.48 6.60
N GLU A 279 16.47 -5.40 7.91
CA GLU A 279 17.60 -5.33 8.83
C GLU A 279 18.11 -6.75 9.17
N PRO A 280 19.44 -7.00 9.14
CA PRO A 280 20.50 -6.10 8.69
C PRO A 280 20.53 -5.96 7.16
N LEU A 281 20.76 -4.74 6.66
CA LEU A 281 20.80 -4.47 5.21
C LEU A 281 21.98 -5.18 4.54
N ASN A 282 21.69 -5.88 3.44
CA ASN A 282 22.72 -6.54 2.65
C ASN A 282 23.57 -5.50 1.88
N PRO A 283 24.92 -5.54 1.97
CA PRO A 283 25.79 -4.58 1.30
C PRO A 283 25.59 -4.51 -0.23
N SER A 284 25.31 -5.64 -0.87
CA SER A 284 25.03 -5.70 -2.31
C SER A 284 23.75 -4.95 -2.67
N VAL A 285 22.71 -5.06 -1.82
CA VAL A 285 21.47 -4.31 -1.98
C VAL A 285 21.71 -2.81 -1.82
N VAL A 286 22.49 -2.40 -0.82
CA VAL A 286 22.82 -0.98 -0.61
C VAL A 286 23.59 -0.40 -1.81
N SER A 287 24.60 -1.12 -2.31
CA SER A 287 25.39 -0.71 -3.47
C SER A 287 24.51 -0.59 -4.72
N PHE A 288 23.68 -1.60 -4.99
CA PHE A 288 22.80 -1.60 -6.14
C PHE A 288 21.73 -0.51 -6.04
N THR A 289 21.17 -0.28 -4.86
CA THR A 289 20.15 0.77 -4.64
C THR A 289 20.67 2.17 -4.95
N LYS A 290 21.95 2.45 -4.72
CA LYS A 290 22.57 3.71 -5.16
C LYS A 290 22.56 3.84 -6.69
N GLN A 291 22.76 2.75 -7.42
CA GLN A 291 22.69 2.73 -8.89
C GLN A 291 21.24 2.96 -9.36
N ILE A 292 20.28 2.28 -8.74
CA ILE A 292 18.84 2.51 -8.98
C ILE A 292 18.50 3.98 -8.79
N PHE A 293 18.93 4.57 -7.67
CA PHE A 293 18.66 5.96 -7.34
C PHE A 293 19.12 6.93 -8.45
N VAL A 294 20.38 6.78 -8.89
CA VAL A 294 20.94 7.61 -9.97
C VAL A 294 20.17 7.41 -11.27
N ARG A 295 19.79 6.18 -11.60
CA ARG A 295 19.08 5.85 -12.84
C ARG A 295 17.66 6.42 -12.84
N VAL A 296 16.92 6.27 -11.75
CA VAL A 296 15.57 6.81 -11.59
C VAL A 296 15.57 8.34 -11.62
N CYS A 297 16.58 9.00 -11.04
CA CYS A 297 16.71 10.45 -11.17
C CYS A 297 16.88 10.88 -12.63
N LYS A 298 17.71 10.17 -13.41
CA LYS A 298 17.89 10.46 -14.86
C LYS A 298 16.60 10.21 -15.65
N GLN A 299 15.90 9.12 -15.35
CA GLN A 299 14.60 8.81 -15.96
C GLN A 299 13.59 9.93 -15.70
N LEU A 300 13.56 10.46 -14.47
CA LEU A 300 12.66 11.54 -14.10
C LEU A 300 12.99 12.85 -14.83
N GLU A 301 14.27 13.19 -15.02
CA GLU A 301 14.67 14.34 -15.84
C GLU A 301 14.14 14.23 -17.28
N LEU A 302 14.17 13.03 -17.86
CA LEU A 302 13.64 12.78 -19.20
C LEU A 302 12.11 12.81 -19.22
N ILE A 303 11.44 12.23 -18.23
CA ILE A 303 9.98 12.24 -18.14
C ILE A 303 9.43 13.65 -17.93
N TYR A 304 10.15 14.49 -17.19
CA TYR A 304 9.75 15.87 -16.93
C TYR A 304 9.64 16.73 -18.20
N THR A 305 10.29 16.35 -19.29
CA THR A 305 10.21 17.08 -20.56
C THR A 305 9.05 16.64 -21.46
N ILE A 306 8.31 15.59 -21.08
CA ILE A 306 7.21 15.05 -21.87
C ILE A 306 5.90 15.73 -21.43
N GLU A 307 5.15 16.30 -22.37
CA GLU A 307 3.91 17.07 -22.09
C GLU A 307 2.63 16.23 -22.26
N ILE A 308 2.54 15.08 -21.59
CA ILE A 308 1.37 14.19 -21.61
C ILE A 308 0.68 14.18 -20.24
N ALA A 309 -0.66 14.21 -20.21
CA ALA A 309 -1.43 14.28 -18.97
C ALA A 309 -1.23 13.04 -18.06
N ASP A 310 -1.10 11.85 -18.64
CA ASP A 310 -1.02 10.57 -17.90
C ASP A 310 0.35 10.31 -17.24
N ILE A 311 1.36 11.16 -17.49
CA ILE A 311 2.67 11.10 -16.81
C ILE A 311 2.53 11.19 -15.28
N ASN A 312 1.46 11.84 -14.83
CA ASN A 312 1.13 12.01 -13.43
C ASN A 312 1.05 10.65 -12.67
N TYR A 313 0.69 9.56 -13.35
CA TYR A 313 0.70 8.20 -12.79
C TYR A 313 2.12 7.65 -12.59
N ILE A 314 3.05 7.95 -13.50
CA ILE A 314 4.46 7.56 -13.39
C ILE A 314 5.08 8.17 -12.13
N PHE A 315 4.77 9.45 -11.85
CA PHE A 315 5.26 10.14 -10.65
C PHE A 315 4.85 9.45 -9.34
N LEU A 316 3.68 8.80 -9.28
CA LEU A 316 3.26 8.05 -8.09
C LEU A 316 4.23 6.91 -7.76
N PHE A 317 4.67 6.17 -8.77
CA PHE A 317 5.54 5.02 -8.58
C PHE A 317 7.00 5.44 -8.44
N MET A 318 7.45 6.45 -9.18
CA MET A 318 8.79 7.04 -9.00
C MET A 318 9.00 7.55 -7.57
N LYS A 319 8.01 8.23 -6.99
CA LYS A 319 8.03 8.63 -5.58
C LYS A 319 8.27 7.43 -4.65
N GLU A 320 7.55 6.33 -4.84
CA GLU A 320 7.70 5.15 -3.97
C GLU A 320 9.08 4.50 -4.14
N VAL A 321 9.63 4.45 -5.35
CA VAL A 321 11.00 3.98 -5.60
C VAL A 321 12.02 4.88 -4.88
N LEU A 322 11.92 6.20 -5.03
CA LEU A 322 12.78 7.16 -4.33
C LEU A 322 12.68 7.00 -2.80
N TRP A 323 11.47 6.79 -2.29
CA TRP A 323 11.24 6.53 -0.87
C TRP A 323 11.99 5.29 -0.38
N PHE A 324 11.84 4.14 -1.06
CA PHE A 324 12.55 2.93 -0.64
C PHE A 324 14.07 3.04 -0.83
N ALA A 325 14.52 3.69 -1.90
CA ALA A 325 15.94 3.95 -2.11
C ALA A 325 16.54 4.78 -0.98
N LEU A 326 15.83 5.82 -0.54
CA LEU A 326 16.22 6.65 0.60
C LEU A 326 16.27 5.88 1.92
N GLN A 327 15.39 4.90 2.14
CA GLN A 327 15.43 4.06 3.35
C GLN A 327 16.64 3.12 3.37
N ILE A 328 17.00 2.54 2.21
CA ILE A 328 18.10 1.56 2.11
C ILE A 328 19.47 2.27 2.08
N SER A 329 19.57 3.38 1.37
CA SER A 329 20.80 4.17 1.25
C SER A 329 20.58 5.58 1.79
N SER A 330 20.28 5.68 3.08
CA SER A 330 20.02 6.97 3.74
C SER A 330 21.29 7.81 3.77
N SER A 331 21.27 8.91 3.04
CA SER A 331 22.28 9.97 3.13
C SER A 331 21.59 11.33 2.95
N LEU A 332 22.23 12.39 3.43
CA LEU A 332 21.71 13.74 3.25
C LEU A 332 21.62 14.12 1.77
N ASP A 333 22.61 13.71 0.96
CA ASP A 333 22.61 13.99 -0.48
C ASP A 333 21.44 13.28 -1.18
N THR A 334 21.23 11.99 -0.88
CA THR A 334 20.10 11.21 -1.40
C THR A 334 18.77 11.84 -1.00
N LEU A 335 18.64 12.31 0.25
CA LEU A 335 17.44 12.99 0.72
C LEU A 335 17.19 14.30 -0.02
N THR A 336 18.23 15.13 -0.15
CA THR A 336 18.13 16.44 -0.82
C THR A 336 17.73 16.26 -2.27
N ILE A 337 18.39 15.36 -3.00
CA ILE A 337 18.05 15.06 -4.40
C ILE A 337 16.62 14.51 -4.50
N SER A 338 16.22 13.58 -3.61
CA SER A 338 14.85 13.06 -3.61
C SER A 338 13.81 14.17 -3.41
N ALA A 339 14.07 15.09 -2.46
CA ALA A 339 13.20 16.23 -2.21
C ALA A 339 13.08 17.13 -3.46
N THR A 340 14.19 17.42 -4.14
CA THR A 340 14.21 18.18 -5.40
C THR A 340 13.34 17.52 -6.45
N MET A 341 13.49 16.21 -6.64
CA MET A 341 12.73 15.46 -7.63
C MET A 341 11.23 15.48 -7.33
N ILE A 342 10.85 15.36 -6.06
CA ILE A 342 9.44 15.44 -5.62
C ILE A 342 8.84 16.83 -5.87
N ILE A 343 9.60 17.89 -5.58
CA ILE A 343 9.18 19.27 -5.88
C ILE A 343 8.98 19.47 -7.38
N ARG A 344 9.91 18.96 -8.21
CA ARG A 344 9.78 19.04 -9.67
C ARG A 344 8.58 18.26 -10.19
N MET A 345 8.34 17.04 -9.69
CA MET A 345 7.12 16.30 -10.02
C MET A 345 5.85 17.08 -9.68
N ALA A 346 5.83 17.80 -8.55
CA ALA A 346 4.69 18.61 -8.14
C ALA A 346 4.49 19.88 -9.00
N ALA A 347 5.57 20.43 -9.56
CA ALA A 347 5.55 21.59 -10.43
C ALA A 347 5.20 21.27 -11.89
N HIS A 348 5.21 19.99 -12.27
CA HIS A 348 4.93 19.57 -13.63
C HIS A 348 3.46 19.85 -14.02
N PRO A 349 3.16 20.31 -15.25
CA PRO A 349 1.79 20.64 -15.68
C PRO A 349 0.78 19.49 -15.57
N ALA A 350 1.24 18.25 -15.69
CA ALA A 350 0.40 17.05 -15.53
C ALA A 350 0.02 16.75 -14.06
N ALA A 351 0.70 17.36 -13.08
CA ALA A 351 0.51 17.07 -11.67
C ALA A 351 -0.84 17.60 -11.17
N ASP A 352 -1.80 16.69 -11.04
CA ASP A 352 -3.13 17.03 -10.57
C ASP A 352 -3.21 17.10 -9.03
N ARG A 353 -4.43 17.30 -8.54
CA ARG A 353 -4.72 17.40 -7.10
C ARG A 353 -4.42 16.11 -6.34
N LEU A 354 -4.68 14.96 -6.93
CA LEU A 354 -4.48 13.66 -6.28
C LEU A 354 -2.99 13.33 -6.20
N ILE A 355 -2.24 13.62 -7.26
CA ILE A 355 -0.79 13.45 -7.29
C ILE A 355 -0.13 14.34 -6.25
N ASN A 356 -0.48 15.61 -6.17
CA ASN A 356 0.10 16.53 -5.19
C ASN A 356 -0.10 16.07 -3.74
N ILE A 357 -1.27 15.55 -3.39
CA ILE A 357 -1.51 14.94 -2.06
C ILE A 357 -0.60 13.72 -1.85
N SER A 358 -0.43 12.87 -2.87
CA SER A 358 0.53 11.77 -2.79
C SER A 358 1.95 12.29 -2.60
N LEU A 359 2.40 13.27 -3.37
CA LEU A 359 3.74 13.83 -3.25
C LEU A 359 4.00 14.45 -1.86
N ILE A 360 3.02 15.14 -1.26
CA ILE A 360 3.12 15.63 0.13
C ILE A 360 3.37 14.48 1.12
N SER A 361 2.71 13.33 0.94
CA SER A 361 2.93 12.18 1.84
C SER A 361 4.35 11.59 1.77
N PHE A 362 5.15 11.91 0.74
CA PHE A 362 6.59 11.61 0.77
C PHE A 362 7.28 12.37 1.91
N PHE A 363 7.05 13.68 1.99
CA PHE A 363 7.63 14.51 3.04
C PHE A 363 7.11 14.14 4.42
N GLU A 364 5.85 13.74 4.53
CA GLU A 364 5.31 13.21 5.80
C GLU A 364 6.07 11.95 6.26
N LYS A 365 6.36 11.00 5.35
CA LYS A 365 7.15 9.81 5.65
C LYS A 365 8.59 10.18 6.05
N VAL A 366 9.20 11.15 5.38
CA VAL A 366 10.54 11.69 5.72
C VAL A 366 10.54 12.25 7.14
N LEU A 367 9.55 13.08 7.48
CA LEU A 367 9.39 13.61 8.83
C LEU A 367 9.21 12.52 9.87
N GLU A 368 8.48 11.45 9.53
CA GLU A 368 8.18 10.35 10.44
C GLU A 368 9.38 9.47 10.74
N LYS A 369 10.15 9.09 9.72
CA LYS A 369 11.09 7.97 9.84
C LYS A 369 12.56 8.34 9.78
N LEU A 370 12.92 9.56 9.36
CA LEU A 370 14.33 9.96 9.28
C LEU A 370 14.83 10.71 10.53
N PRO A 371 16.14 10.64 10.84
CA PRO A 371 16.72 11.34 11.98
C PRO A 371 16.52 12.86 11.92
N ALA A 372 16.36 13.47 13.10
CA ALA A 372 16.12 14.91 13.24
C ALA A 372 17.22 15.80 12.60
N GLU A 373 18.47 15.32 12.58
CA GLU A 373 19.63 16.02 12.01
C GLU A 373 19.52 16.24 10.49
N TYR A 374 18.89 15.31 9.77
CA TYR A 374 18.66 15.46 8.34
C TYR A 374 17.54 16.46 8.08
N LEU A 375 16.50 16.45 8.92
CA LEU A 375 15.33 17.32 8.78
C LEU A 375 15.69 18.80 8.85
N THR A 376 16.60 19.19 9.75
CA THR A 376 17.01 20.59 9.92
C THR A 376 17.69 21.17 8.67
N GLN A 377 18.33 20.33 7.85
CA GLN A 377 19.04 20.77 6.66
C GLN A 377 18.12 20.89 5.44
N ILE A 378 17.10 20.03 5.37
CA ILE A 378 16.17 20.04 4.23
C ILE A 378 15.01 21.03 4.38
N PHE A 379 14.72 21.53 5.58
CA PHE A 379 13.60 22.46 5.76
C PHE A 379 13.76 23.74 4.97
N HIS A 380 14.95 24.33 4.95
CA HIS A 380 15.22 25.49 4.13
C HIS A 380 15.00 25.20 2.64
N PHE A 381 15.30 23.98 2.20
CA PHE A 381 15.15 23.57 0.82
C PHE A 381 13.67 23.31 0.45
N ILE A 382 12.96 22.56 1.28
CA ILE A 382 11.55 22.17 1.06
C ILE A 382 10.62 23.39 1.17
N LEU A 383 10.89 24.26 2.14
CA LEU A 383 10.04 25.40 2.48
C LEU A 383 10.53 26.71 1.84
N ASP A 384 11.48 26.64 0.90
CA ASP A 384 11.80 27.80 0.08
C ASP A 384 10.56 28.20 -0.74
N ASP A 385 10.32 29.51 -0.81
CA ASP A 385 9.10 30.12 -1.36
C ASP A 385 8.90 29.74 -2.85
N GLN A 386 10.00 29.42 -3.54
CA GLN A 386 10.02 29.03 -4.95
C GLN A 386 9.58 27.58 -5.21
N ASN A 387 9.54 26.71 -4.19
CA ASN A 387 9.50 25.26 -4.39
C ASN A 387 8.11 24.65 -4.22
N ILE A 388 7.48 24.81 -3.04
CA ILE A 388 6.22 24.12 -2.73
C ILE A 388 5.01 25.03 -2.83
N HIS A 389 5.14 26.28 -2.37
CA HIS A 389 4.03 27.21 -2.23
C HIS A 389 3.52 27.75 -3.57
N THR A 390 4.42 28.02 -4.50
CA THR A 390 4.12 28.51 -5.85
C THR A 390 3.63 27.40 -6.78
N ASN A 391 4.18 26.18 -6.64
CA ASN A 391 4.02 25.13 -7.64
C ASN A 391 2.83 24.19 -7.36
N MET A 392 2.47 23.94 -6.10
CA MET A 392 1.28 23.14 -5.80
C MET A 392 0.04 24.02 -5.85
N GLU A 393 -0.75 23.92 -6.93
CA GLU A 393 -2.02 24.64 -7.05
C GLU A 393 -2.91 24.44 -5.79
N LEU A 394 -2.93 25.43 -4.90
CA LEU A 394 -3.82 25.51 -3.72
C LEU A 394 -5.28 25.80 -4.10
N VAL A 395 -5.64 25.60 -5.38
CA VAL A 395 -6.97 25.83 -5.93
C VAL A 395 -8.00 24.90 -5.29
N SER A 396 -7.58 23.70 -4.88
CA SER A 396 -8.46 22.68 -4.29
C SER A 396 -8.42 22.71 -2.75
N VAL A 397 -9.61 22.58 -2.13
CA VAL A 397 -9.74 22.48 -0.66
C VAL A 397 -8.97 21.28 -0.11
N LYS A 398 -8.86 20.18 -0.86
CA LYS A 398 -8.11 18.99 -0.44
C LYS A 398 -6.60 19.23 -0.43
N ASN A 399 -6.06 19.91 -1.44
CA ASN A 399 -4.64 20.27 -1.49
C ASN A 399 -4.31 21.25 -0.36
N ALA A 400 -5.15 22.28 -0.20
CA ALA A 400 -5.01 23.24 0.89
C ALA A 400 -5.02 22.57 2.27
N ARG A 401 -5.90 21.58 2.48
CA ARG A 401 -5.93 20.80 3.72
C ARG A 401 -4.68 19.95 3.89
N ALA A 402 -4.28 19.17 2.87
CA ALA A 402 -3.09 18.33 2.95
C ALA A 402 -1.84 19.16 3.26
N MET A 403 -1.72 20.33 2.64
CA MET A 403 -0.63 21.25 2.88
C MET A 403 -0.68 21.88 4.28
N SER A 404 -1.86 22.29 4.75
CA SER A 404 -2.07 22.75 6.12
C SER A 404 -1.68 21.67 7.14
N ASP A 405 -2.07 20.43 6.89
CA ASP A 405 -1.78 19.29 7.77
C ASP A 405 -0.28 18.96 7.77
N PHE A 406 0.40 19.16 6.64
CA PHE A 406 1.85 19.03 6.51
C PHE A 406 2.57 20.10 7.35
N TYR A 407 2.23 21.38 7.20
CA TYR A 407 2.80 22.45 8.03
C TYR A 407 2.47 22.27 9.52
N SER A 408 1.26 21.83 9.84
CA SER A 408 0.89 21.56 11.24
C SER A 408 1.80 20.48 11.83
N ARG A 409 2.06 19.40 11.06
CA ARG A 409 2.99 18.34 11.48
C ARG A 409 4.44 18.80 11.59
N LEU A 410 4.90 19.71 10.75
CA LEU A 410 6.21 20.34 10.86
C LEU A 410 6.38 21.12 12.16
N LEU A 411 5.30 21.80 12.59
CA LEU A 411 5.25 22.59 13.82
C LEU A 411 4.97 21.75 15.08
N LEU A 412 4.82 20.43 14.95
CA LEU A 412 4.72 19.53 16.12
C LEU A 412 6.13 19.13 16.61
N PRO A 413 6.39 19.23 17.93
CA PRO A 413 7.71 18.97 18.49
C PRO A 413 8.10 17.48 18.39
N LYS A 414 9.16 17.19 17.62
CA LYS A 414 9.92 15.91 17.70
C LYS A 414 11.27 16.09 18.39
N SER A 415 11.96 17.16 18.04
CA SER A 415 13.14 17.68 18.73
C SER A 415 13.05 19.20 18.76
N LEU A 416 13.69 19.85 19.74
CA LEU A 416 13.65 21.32 19.84
C LEU A 416 14.27 21.99 18.60
N ASN A 417 15.41 21.48 18.12
CA ASN A 417 16.12 22.03 16.96
C ASN A 417 15.27 21.95 15.68
N THR A 418 14.63 20.78 15.45
CA THR A 418 13.72 20.60 14.32
C THR A 418 12.54 21.55 14.41
N LEU A 419 11.95 21.71 15.60
CA LEU A 419 10.84 22.63 15.79
C LEU A 419 11.25 24.08 15.56
N GLN A 420 12.37 24.54 16.12
CA GLN A 420 12.85 25.91 15.93
C GLN A 420 13.09 26.21 14.45
N MET A 421 13.67 25.25 13.71
CA MET A 421 13.92 25.42 12.28
C MET A 421 12.62 25.45 11.47
N ALA A 422 11.71 24.51 11.72
CA ALA A 422 10.40 24.47 11.08
C ALA A 422 9.61 25.76 11.37
N TYR A 423 9.59 26.18 12.64
CA TYR A 423 8.97 27.43 13.07
C TYR A 423 9.53 28.62 12.30
N LYS A 424 10.86 28.78 12.27
CA LYS A 424 11.51 29.88 11.53
C LYS A 424 11.14 29.89 10.05
N CYS A 425 11.08 28.72 9.41
CA CYS A 425 10.72 28.63 7.99
C CYS A 425 9.25 29.02 7.77
N VAL A 426 8.32 28.47 8.55
CA VAL A 426 6.89 28.74 8.40
C VAL A 426 6.55 30.19 8.78
N THR A 427 7.22 30.78 9.78
CA THR A 427 7.06 32.21 10.09
C THR A 427 7.54 33.09 8.95
N ASN A 428 8.66 32.74 8.29
CA ASN A 428 9.17 33.48 7.14
C ASN A 428 8.20 33.42 5.96
N LEU A 429 7.60 32.26 5.70
CA LEU A 429 6.57 32.09 4.66
C LEU A 429 5.34 32.96 4.96
N LEU A 430 4.88 33.01 6.21
CA LEU A 430 3.75 33.86 6.61
C LEU A 430 4.07 35.35 6.46
N LEU A 431 5.29 35.77 6.81
CA LEU A 431 5.76 37.15 6.61
C LEU A 431 5.91 37.50 5.12
N GLY A 432 6.38 36.56 4.30
CA GLY A 432 6.42 36.67 2.84
C GLY A 432 5.03 36.94 2.28
N SER A 433 4.04 36.15 2.70
CA SER A 433 2.64 36.34 2.33
C SER A 433 2.09 37.74 2.69
N ILE A 434 2.41 38.24 3.89
CA ILE A 434 2.06 39.61 4.30
C ILE A 434 2.69 40.66 3.40
N SER A 435 3.96 40.47 3.03
CA SER A 435 4.67 41.41 2.17
C SER A 435 4.02 41.49 0.78
N ILE A 436 3.54 40.36 0.25
CA ILE A 436 2.82 40.29 -1.02
C ILE A 436 1.45 40.97 -0.90
N LEU A 437 0.67 40.67 0.14
CA LEU A 437 -0.62 41.31 0.40
C LEU A 437 -0.47 42.84 0.50
N LYS A 438 0.54 43.32 1.22
CA LYS A 438 0.85 44.76 1.35
C LYS A 438 1.25 45.39 0.02
N ASN A 439 1.89 44.66 -0.90
CA ASN A 439 2.29 45.20 -2.20
C ASN A 439 1.12 45.35 -3.18
N TYR A 440 0.07 44.52 -3.05
CA TYR A 440 -1.18 44.72 -3.79
C TYR A 440 -1.88 46.03 -3.43
N ASP A 441 -1.49 46.68 -2.34
CA ASP A 441 -2.02 47.99 -1.96
C ASP A 441 -1.62 49.13 -2.91
N CYS A 442 -0.60 48.91 -3.74
CA CYS A 442 0.10 49.97 -4.47
C CYS A 442 -0.06 49.91 -6.01
N LYS A 443 -0.73 48.88 -6.58
CA LYS A 443 -0.83 48.67 -8.04
C LYS A 443 -2.21 48.17 -8.47
N GLU A 444 -2.51 48.21 -9.78
CA GLU A 444 -3.74 47.62 -10.36
C GLU A 444 -3.94 46.18 -9.86
N ILE A 445 -5.07 45.96 -9.16
CA ILE A 445 -5.29 44.77 -8.35
C ILE A 445 -5.69 43.60 -9.25
N ASN A 446 -4.79 42.61 -9.38
CA ASN A 446 -5.18 41.29 -9.86
C ASN A 446 -5.93 40.55 -8.74
N TYR A 447 -7.26 40.65 -8.72
CA TYR A 447 -8.13 40.03 -7.72
C TYR A 447 -7.93 38.51 -7.58
N ARG A 448 -7.55 37.80 -8.65
CA ARG A 448 -7.32 36.36 -8.59
C ARG A 448 -6.05 36.04 -7.80
N ALA A 449 -4.99 36.79 -8.05
CA ALA A 449 -3.73 36.65 -7.33
C ALA A 449 -3.88 37.08 -5.86
N LEU A 450 -4.60 38.17 -5.59
CA LEU A 450 -4.91 38.62 -4.24
C LEU A 450 -5.64 37.55 -3.42
N ARG A 451 -6.72 36.97 -3.98
CA ARG A 451 -7.48 35.90 -3.30
C ARG A 451 -6.68 34.63 -3.10
N HIS A 452 -5.72 34.33 -3.99
CA HIS A 452 -4.82 33.21 -3.81
C HIS A 452 -3.92 33.46 -2.60
N GLU A 453 -3.34 34.64 -2.51
CA GLU A 453 -2.46 35.01 -1.41
C GLU A 453 -3.19 35.02 -0.05
N GLU A 454 -4.41 35.56 0.01
CA GLU A 454 -5.23 35.50 1.24
C GLU A 454 -5.49 34.06 1.70
N LYS A 455 -5.67 33.12 0.77
CA LYS A 455 -5.83 31.70 1.10
C LYS A 455 -4.52 31.10 1.62
N CYS A 456 -3.39 31.44 1.01
CA CYS A 456 -2.06 31.02 1.47
C CYS A 456 -1.81 31.48 2.91
N PHE A 457 -2.09 32.76 3.19
CA PHE A 457 -2.00 33.34 4.52
C PHE A 457 -2.84 32.56 5.54
N LEU A 458 -4.13 32.33 5.24
CA LEU A 458 -5.03 31.62 6.15
C LEU A 458 -4.63 30.16 6.39
N LEU A 459 -4.08 29.49 5.36
CA LEU A 459 -3.58 28.13 5.45
C LEU A 459 -2.36 28.04 6.37
N LEU A 460 -1.38 28.92 6.16
CA LEU A 460 -0.21 29.02 7.03
C LEU A 460 -0.62 29.34 8.47
N LEU A 461 -1.56 30.26 8.65
CA LEU A 461 -2.09 30.61 9.96
C LEU A 461 -2.79 29.42 10.64
N LYS A 462 -3.56 28.62 9.88
CA LYS A 462 -4.19 27.40 10.38
C LYS A 462 -3.14 26.40 10.89
N ALA A 463 -1.97 26.31 10.26
CA ALA A 463 -0.90 25.41 10.67
C ALA A 463 -0.38 25.68 12.10
N PHE A 464 -0.40 26.95 12.53
CA PHE A 464 -0.01 27.33 13.90
C PHE A 464 -1.06 26.96 14.96
N THR A 465 -2.26 26.51 14.58
CA THR A 465 -3.33 26.20 15.55
C THR A 465 -2.88 25.12 16.53
N ASP A 466 -2.25 24.06 16.03
CA ASP A 466 -1.87 22.93 16.88
C ASP A 466 -0.77 23.35 17.86
N LEU A 467 0.21 24.12 17.37
CA LEU A 467 1.26 24.74 18.20
C LEU A 467 0.69 25.68 19.27
N ALA A 468 -0.34 26.48 18.93
CA ALA A 468 -0.95 27.45 19.84
C ALA A 468 -1.59 26.80 21.07
N VAL A 469 -2.03 25.54 20.98
CA VAL A 469 -2.81 24.85 22.03
C VAL A 469 -1.95 23.87 22.86
N ILE A 470 -0.66 23.69 22.57
CA ILE A 470 0.21 22.70 23.26
C ILE A 470 0.46 23.07 24.72
N LYS A 471 -0.34 22.57 25.65
CA LYS A 471 -0.31 22.95 27.08
C LYS A 471 0.99 22.60 27.85
N ASN A 472 1.76 21.61 27.39
CA ASN A 472 2.75 20.90 28.22
C ASN A 472 4.20 20.92 27.70
N SER A 473 4.53 21.73 26.69
CA SER A 473 5.90 21.81 26.16
C SER A 473 6.58 23.11 26.56
N PHE A 474 6.73 23.36 27.86
CA PHE A 474 7.39 24.57 28.38
C PHE A 474 8.75 24.82 27.72
N ILE A 475 9.52 23.75 27.52
CA ILE A 475 10.83 23.78 26.82
C ILE A 475 10.67 24.13 25.33
N ALA A 476 9.64 23.64 24.66
CA ALA A 476 9.40 23.95 23.25
C ALA A 476 8.94 25.40 23.06
N MET A 477 8.04 25.92 23.90
CA MET A 477 7.53 27.29 23.79
C MET A 477 8.56 28.34 24.20
N MET A 478 9.38 28.08 25.23
CA MET A 478 10.46 28.99 25.64
C MET A 478 11.64 28.98 24.66
N GLY A 479 11.78 27.92 23.88
CA GLY A 479 12.84 27.83 22.87
C GLY A 479 12.51 28.53 21.55
N LEU A 480 11.25 28.93 21.30
CA LEU A 480 10.90 29.65 20.06
C LEU A 480 11.35 31.11 20.16
N SER A 481 12.06 31.56 19.13
CA SER A 481 12.49 32.95 18.99
C SER A 481 12.10 33.47 17.60
N PRO A 482 11.18 34.44 17.49
CA PRO A 482 10.37 35.03 18.57
C PRO A 482 9.38 34.01 19.17
N SER A 483 8.91 34.26 20.40
CA SER A 483 7.81 33.46 20.96
C SER A 483 6.57 33.56 20.06
N LEU A 484 5.71 32.53 20.04
CA LEU A 484 4.50 32.56 19.20
C LEU A 484 3.63 33.79 19.53
N PHE A 485 3.50 34.15 20.80
CA PHE A 485 2.75 35.34 21.19
C PHE A 485 3.38 36.64 20.65
N THR A 486 4.70 36.80 20.80
CA THR A 486 5.44 37.95 20.26
C THR A 486 5.28 38.05 18.75
N PHE A 487 5.44 36.93 18.05
CA PHE A 487 5.27 36.86 16.60
C PHE A 487 3.88 37.34 16.18
N LEU A 488 2.81 36.79 16.78
CA LEU A 488 1.44 37.15 16.44
C LEU A 488 1.10 38.61 16.78
N MET A 489 1.62 39.13 17.90
CA MET A 489 1.27 40.44 18.43
C MET A 489 2.17 41.58 17.99
N VAL A 490 3.37 41.31 17.48
CA VAL A 490 4.37 42.32 17.10
C VAL A 490 4.71 42.23 15.63
N ASP A 491 5.09 41.03 15.16
CA ASP A 491 5.64 40.85 13.81
C ASP A 491 4.55 40.77 12.73
N LEU A 492 3.32 40.39 13.10
CA LEU A 492 2.17 40.39 12.20
C LEU A 492 1.36 41.70 12.31
N PRO A 493 0.67 42.12 11.22
CA PRO A 493 -0.05 43.40 11.13
C PRO A 493 -1.41 43.38 11.87
N ILE A 494 -1.46 42.85 13.09
CA ILE A 494 -2.71 42.67 13.86
C ILE A 494 -3.43 43.99 14.18
N ALA A 495 -2.69 45.10 14.24
CA ALA A 495 -3.21 46.45 14.51
C ALA A 495 -3.02 47.41 13.32
N GLU A 496 -2.51 46.95 12.17
CA GLU A 496 -2.25 47.85 11.05
C GLU A 496 -3.53 48.11 10.25
N LYS A 497 -3.89 49.41 10.11
CA LYS A 497 -5.13 49.85 9.47
C LYS A 497 -5.33 49.34 8.05
N TRP A 498 -4.24 49.20 7.26
CA TRP A 498 -4.35 48.69 5.89
C TRP A 498 -4.83 47.23 5.88
N PHE A 499 -4.29 46.40 6.76
CA PHE A 499 -4.61 44.98 6.84
C PHE A 499 -6.04 44.76 7.34
N ILE A 500 -6.46 45.51 8.37
CA ILE A 500 -7.82 45.46 8.93
C ILE A 500 -8.87 45.80 7.85
N ASN A 501 -8.64 46.89 7.09
CA ASN A 501 -9.62 47.39 6.16
C ASN A 501 -9.67 46.60 4.85
N ARG A 502 -8.53 46.08 4.38
CA ARG A 502 -8.41 45.45 3.05
C ARG A 502 -8.47 43.92 3.10
N HIS A 503 -8.02 43.32 4.19
CA HIS A 503 -7.98 41.86 4.37
C HIS A 503 -8.71 41.43 5.66
N PRO A 504 -9.99 41.81 5.85
CA PRO A 504 -10.71 41.57 7.11
C PRO A 504 -10.82 40.08 7.47
N VAL A 505 -10.88 39.18 6.48
CA VAL A 505 -10.91 37.73 6.72
C VAL A 505 -9.58 37.22 7.27
N CYS A 506 -8.46 37.68 6.69
CA CYS A 506 -7.11 37.36 7.19
C CYS A 506 -6.90 37.92 8.59
N HIS A 507 -7.35 39.16 8.84
CA HIS A 507 -7.31 39.79 10.14
C HIS A 507 -8.13 39.03 11.19
N PHE A 508 -9.35 38.61 10.84
CA PHE A 508 -10.16 37.76 11.72
C PHE A 508 -9.47 36.45 12.06
N GLY A 509 -8.86 35.79 11.06
CA GLY A 509 -8.06 34.59 11.29
C GLY A 509 -6.95 34.84 12.30
N LEU A 510 -6.20 35.93 12.14
CA LEU A 510 -5.08 36.31 13.00
C LEU A 510 -5.54 36.55 14.45
N LEU A 511 -6.61 37.33 14.63
CA LEU A 511 -7.22 37.55 15.94
C LEU A 511 -7.68 36.24 16.59
N TYR A 512 -8.28 35.34 15.81
CA TYR A 512 -8.73 34.05 16.31
C TYR A 512 -7.56 33.20 16.84
N LEU A 513 -6.46 33.10 16.08
CA LEU A 513 -5.27 32.38 16.52
C LEU A 513 -4.64 33.00 17.77
N ALA A 514 -4.51 34.33 17.80
CA ALA A 514 -3.93 35.06 18.93
C ALA A 514 -4.78 34.88 20.21
N LYS A 515 -6.11 34.94 20.08
CA LYS A 515 -7.06 34.64 21.17
C LYS A 515 -6.88 33.20 21.65
N LEU A 516 -6.88 32.23 20.73
CA LEU A 516 -6.76 30.80 21.05
C LEU A 516 -5.48 30.51 21.83
N HIS A 517 -4.36 31.08 21.40
CA HIS A 517 -3.08 30.95 22.11
C HIS A 517 -3.12 31.57 23.51
N SER A 518 -3.69 32.77 23.62
CA SER A 518 -3.77 33.53 24.89
C SER A 518 -4.65 32.82 25.94
N GLU A 519 -5.76 32.22 25.50
CA GLU A 519 -6.65 31.43 26.36
C GLU A 519 -5.98 30.18 26.92
N LYS A 520 -5.10 29.54 26.14
CA LYS A 520 -4.51 28.25 26.50
C LYS A 520 -3.18 28.40 27.25
N GLN A 521 -2.35 29.38 26.91
CA GLN A 521 -0.98 29.50 27.41
C GLN A 521 -0.74 30.62 28.40
N VAL A 522 -1.24 31.83 28.10
CA VAL A 522 -0.90 33.03 28.89
C VAL A 522 -1.76 33.15 30.15
N LYS A 523 -2.83 32.35 30.27
CA LYS A 523 -3.85 32.42 31.35
C LYS A 523 -4.36 33.85 31.60
N SER A 524 -4.25 34.73 30.62
CA SER A 524 -4.65 36.12 30.75
C SER A 524 -5.05 36.68 29.39
N LEU A 525 -6.32 36.47 29.04
CA LEU A 525 -7.01 37.28 28.01
C LEU A 525 -6.80 38.78 28.26
N THR A 526 -6.63 39.18 29.51
CA THR A 526 -6.34 40.56 29.91
C THR A 526 -5.04 41.07 29.29
N ILE A 527 -3.96 40.29 29.27
CA ILE A 527 -2.70 40.69 28.62
C ILE A 527 -2.89 40.85 27.11
N PHE A 528 -3.64 39.94 26.47
CA PHE A 528 -3.97 40.04 25.05
C PHE A 528 -4.75 41.33 24.74
N PHE A 529 -5.84 41.61 25.47
CA PHE A 529 -6.64 42.81 25.26
C PHE A 529 -5.86 44.09 25.57
N LEU A 530 -5.04 44.11 26.63
CA LEU A 530 -4.18 45.26 26.96
C LEU A 530 -3.18 45.56 25.84
N GLN A 531 -2.50 44.55 25.31
CA GLN A 531 -1.54 44.76 24.23
C GLN A 531 -2.23 45.15 22.91
N LEU A 532 -3.38 44.55 22.61
CA LEU A 532 -4.15 44.92 21.43
C LEU A 532 -4.65 46.37 21.54
N TRP A 533 -5.21 46.75 22.70
CA TRP A 533 -5.69 48.10 22.97
C TRP A 533 -4.58 49.15 22.86
N ASN A 534 -3.37 48.84 23.34
CA ASN A 534 -2.24 49.77 23.23
C ASN A 534 -1.72 49.94 21.80
N ARG A 535 -2.05 49.04 20.87
CA ARG A 535 -1.63 49.13 19.46
C ARG A 535 -2.69 49.72 18.53
N LEU A 536 -3.97 49.66 18.92
CA LEU A 536 -5.10 50.27 18.20
C LEU A 536 -5.19 51.76 18.55
#